data_AF-A0A6J7DE14-F1
#
_entry.id   AF-A0A6J7DE14-F1
#
_cell.length_a   1.000
_cell.length_b   1.000
_cell.length_c   1.000
_cell.angle_alpha   90.00
_cell.angle_beta   90.00
_cell.angle_gamma   90.00
#
_symmetry.space_group_name_H-M   'P 1'
#
loop_
_entity.id
_entity.type
_entity.pdbx_description
1 polymer ?
#
loop_
_entity_poly.entity_id
_entity_poly.type
_entity_poly.pdbx_seq_one_letter_code
_entity_poly.pdbx_strand_id
1 'polypeptide(L)'
;MFRGALTVLAVPLALLALITASGAEASRPPLLHTGVDGRITAVSDSLPEDLPTFEGPSRATAASRGQAANSSVVGYSIRRMLAAHTITSLLASDATATWTAAVRTRRRLHGTPGAELENVIAEIAAITNRKALTPSRLPLLMLTAKRNTEFFSHGRTPSYHQRVTFGTSDIVWQYYPGQGLQLQVLATFGVANGLWRANLPGHLRTLLDEMLALKANRAGGSAWEYAFSWDGGSPPWTSSMSQSTGIQAMTRGAELLSDRKYLNAAKSALAIFRKPTPSGVRVATARGPWYAMYSFDSSGRILNGFLQTLVGLNEMAVRGSNSSASELFNAAEPVARAAVPGYLRSGWSYYSPGVWSTTSYQSLTAGFLDELCQRTLQSIYCRSKARLDRFPVAPPRIAVRTHRVATGKPSDMSIWISKPAAVSITVSVGHRFLKSFSADWTPGYHRLESVPIPHVPGTLRVRVRAVDYAGHSVTVTGSVQAVHR
;
A
#
# COMPACT_ATOMS: atom_id res chain seq x y z
N MET A 1 -22.72 5.01 31.68
CA MET A 1 -22.35 4.42 32.98
C MET A 1 -21.84 3.02 32.66
N PHE A 2 -20.55 2.78 32.45
CA PHE A 2 -19.49 2.76 33.47
C PHE A 2 -18.22 3.47 32.98
N ARG A 3 -17.64 4.28 33.86
CA ARG A 3 -16.32 4.91 33.80
C ARG A 3 -15.51 4.37 34.98
N GLY A 4 -14.19 4.34 34.81
CA GLY A 4 -13.20 4.26 35.90
C GLY A 4 -12.50 2.91 35.94
N ALA A 5 -11.22 2.80 36.29
CA ALA A 5 -10.20 3.76 36.67
C ALA A 5 -8.87 2.96 36.73
N LEU A 6 -7.72 3.60 36.49
CA LEU A 6 -6.52 3.42 37.31
C LEU A 6 -5.38 4.30 36.79
N THR A 7 -5.04 5.25 37.65
CA THR A 7 -3.98 6.24 37.51
C THR A 7 -2.78 5.77 38.34
N VAL A 8 -1.59 5.87 37.75
CA VAL A 8 -0.29 6.23 38.37
C VAL A 8 0.30 5.29 39.44
N LEU A 9 1.50 4.76 39.12
CA LEU A 9 2.60 4.67 40.07
C LEU A 9 3.89 5.06 39.36
N ALA A 10 4.46 6.20 39.78
CA ALA A 10 5.78 6.67 39.42
C ALA A 10 6.73 6.38 40.59
N VAL A 11 7.89 5.80 40.30
CA VAL A 11 9.09 5.87 41.16
C VAL A 11 10.30 6.07 40.23
N PRO A 12 11.17 7.06 40.51
CA PRO A 12 12.29 7.42 39.65
C PRO A 12 13.58 6.69 40.07
N LEU A 13 14.40 6.26 39.12
CA LEU A 13 15.85 6.21 39.33
C LEU A 13 16.58 6.35 37.99
N ALA A 14 17.45 7.34 37.93
CA ALA A 14 18.23 7.75 36.78
C ALA A 14 19.55 6.98 36.69
N LEU A 15 20.06 6.73 35.47
CA LEU A 15 21.25 7.37 34.87
C LEU A 15 21.90 6.46 33.80
N LEU A 16 22.16 7.08 32.64
CA LEU A 16 23.21 6.82 31.64
C LEU A 16 23.31 5.44 30.96
N ALA A 17 22.88 5.37 29.70
CA ALA A 17 23.68 4.77 28.62
C ALA A 17 23.28 5.34 27.24
N LEU A 18 24.30 5.81 26.53
CA LEU A 18 24.31 6.43 25.20
C LEU A 18 23.27 5.91 24.19
N ILE A 19 22.50 6.85 23.66
CA ILE A 19 21.67 6.71 22.47
C ILE A 19 22.59 6.61 21.26
N THR A 20 22.84 5.41 20.76
CA THR A 20 23.23 5.20 19.36
C THR A 20 21.99 4.83 18.58
N ALA A 21 21.64 5.70 17.63
CA ALA A 21 20.52 5.58 16.71
C ALA A 21 20.44 4.18 16.07
N SER A 22 19.56 3.34 16.59
CA SER A 22 18.98 2.21 15.87
C SER A 22 17.85 2.77 15.00
N GLY A 23 17.90 2.53 13.69
CA GLY A 23 16.78 2.80 12.80
C GLY A 23 15.54 2.07 13.33
N ALA A 24 14.65 2.83 13.95
CA ALA A 24 13.33 2.36 14.32
C ALA A 24 12.63 1.96 13.03
N GLU A 25 12.12 0.73 12.96
CA GLU A 25 10.89 0.48 12.22
C GLU A 25 9.95 1.64 12.57
N ALA A 26 9.65 2.50 11.60
CA ALA A 26 8.81 3.65 11.83
C ALA A 26 7.47 3.11 12.36
N SER A 27 7.22 3.27 13.66
CA SER A 27 5.95 2.84 14.25
C SER A 27 4.85 3.47 13.39
N ARG A 28 3.95 2.64 12.86
CA ARG A 28 2.89 3.14 11.98
C ARG A 28 2.22 4.34 12.65
N PRO A 29 2.04 5.47 11.96
CA PRO A 29 1.40 6.63 12.57
C PRO A 29 0.02 6.22 13.11
N PRO A 30 -0.32 6.57 14.36
CA PRO A 30 -1.53 6.10 15.03
C PRO A 30 -2.76 6.58 14.25
N LEU A 31 -3.83 5.80 14.16
CA LEU A 31 -5.05 6.25 13.47
C LEU A 31 -5.56 7.56 14.10
N LEU A 32 -5.79 8.59 13.30
CA LEU A 32 -6.46 9.80 13.77
C LEU A 32 -7.95 9.67 13.57
N HIS A 33 -8.71 10.12 14.56
CA HIS A 33 -10.16 10.21 14.51
C HIS A 33 -10.56 11.68 14.63
N THR A 34 -11.31 12.18 13.64
CA THR A 34 -11.94 13.49 13.69
C THR A 34 -13.36 13.29 14.19
N GLY A 35 -13.61 13.62 15.45
CA GLY A 35 -14.93 13.51 16.09
C GLY A 35 -15.96 14.44 15.44
N VAL A 36 -17.25 14.18 15.72
CA VAL A 36 -18.35 15.05 15.24
C VAL A 36 -18.27 16.49 15.77
N ASP A 37 -17.55 16.69 16.87
CA ASP A 37 -17.24 17.99 17.47
C ASP A 37 -16.00 18.67 16.86
N GLY A 38 -15.40 18.07 15.82
CA GLY A 38 -14.18 18.55 15.16
C GLY A 38 -12.89 18.24 15.91
N ARG A 39 -12.95 17.61 17.10
CA ARG A 39 -11.74 17.25 17.84
C ARG A 39 -11.01 16.10 17.16
N ILE A 40 -9.69 16.24 17.01
CA ILE A 40 -8.84 15.23 16.40
C ILE A 40 -8.03 14.51 17.47
N THR A 41 -8.34 13.23 17.70
CA THR A 41 -7.68 12.36 18.69
C THR A 41 -6.93 11.21 18.01
N ALA A 42 -5.81 10.78 18.59
CA ALA A 42 -5.19 9.53 18.20
C ALA A 42 -5.94 8.35 18.85
N VAL A 43 -6.24 7.31 18.09
CA VAL A 43 -6.92 6.09 18.55
C VAL A 43 -5.94 4.93 18.47
N SER A 44 -5.85 4.11 19.53
CA SER A 44 -4.93 2.97 19.58
C SER A 44 -5.45 1.74 18.85
N ASP A 45 -6.73 1.70 18.48
CA ASP A 45 -7.30 0.64 17.66
C ASP A 45 -6.76 0.76 16.24
N SER A 46 -5.62 0.13 16.04
CA SER A 46 -5.06 -0.14 14.73
C SER A 46 -6.10 -0.89 13.92
N LEU A 47 -6.56 -0.25 12.83
CA LEU A 47 -7.12 -0.95 11.68
C LEU A 47 -6.31 -2.25 11.47
N PRO A 48 -6.93 -3.37 11.05
CA PRO A 48 -6.27 -4.68 10.98
C PRO A 48 -4.83 -4.54 10.49
N GLU A 49 -3.84 -5.06 11.23
CA GLU A 49 -2.41 -4.90 10.93
C GLU A 49 -2.05 -5.32 9.49
N ASP A 50 -2.91 -6.15 8.90
CA ASP A 50 -2.85 -6.66 7.53
C ASP A 50 -3.24 -5.66 6.44
N LEU A 51 -3.69 -4.45 6.77
CA LEU A 51 -3.98 -3.45 5.74
C LEU A 51 -2.65 -2.99 5.11
N PRO A 52 -2.41 -3.27 3.82
CA PRO A 52 -1.15 -2.89 3.19
C PRO A 52 -0.95 -1.39 3.35
N THR A 53 0.13 -0.99 4.00
CA THR A 53 0.68 0.33 3.75
C THR A 53 1.19 0.29 2.31
N PHE A 54 0.85 1.30 1.51
CA PHE A 54 1.41 1.46 0.17
C PHE A 54 2.90 1.88 0.34
N GLU A 55 3.75 0.93 0.74
CA GLU A 55 5.20 1.06 0.92
C GLU A 55 5.96 0.31 -0.19
N GLY A 56 5.36 0.21 -1.38
CA GLY A 56 6.09 -0.21 -2.58
C GLY A 56 7.08 0.88 -3.01
N PRO A 57 7.99 0.60 -3.96
CA PRO A 57 8.82 1.65 -4.58
C PRO A 57 7.97 2.76 -5.23
N SER A 58 6.70 2.45 -5.53
CA SER A 58 5.68 3.38 -5.99
C SER A 58 5.44 4.48 -4.96
N ARG A 59 5.63 5.73 -5.36
CA ARG A 59 5.37 6.91 -4.51
C ARG A 59 4.19 7.70 -5.04
N ALA A 60 3.49 8.37 -4.13
CA ALA A 60 2.61 9.47 -4.49
C ALA A 60 3.45 10.51 -5.24
N THR A 61 3.13 10.74 -6.51
CA THR A 61 3.72 11.84 -7.28
C THR A 61 3.01 13.12 -6.87
N ALA A 62 3.72 14.24 -6.78
CA ALA A 62 3.08 15.52 -6.54
C ALA A 62 1.96 15.74 -7.56
N ALA A 63 0.80 16.24 -7.12
CA ALA A 63 -0.26 16.64 -8.05
C ALA A 63 0.35 17.57 -9.11
N SER A 64 -0.10 17.46 -10.36
CA SER A 64 0.28 18.45 -11.37
C SER A 64 -0.08 19.82 -10.82
N ARG A 65 0.89 20.75 -10.73
CA ARG A 65 0.66 22.15 -10.36
C ARG A 65 -0.12 22.86 -11.47
N GLY A 66 -1.29 22.36 -11.81
CA GLY A 66 -2.25 23.04 -12.65
C GLY A 66 -2.91 24.11 -11.79
N GLN A 67 -2.75 25.37 -12.19
CA GLN A 67 -3.28 26.53 -11.50
C GLN A 67 -4.69 26.26 -10.96
N ALA A 68 -4.94 26.58 -9.69
CA ALA A 68 -6.28 26.69 -9.08
C ALA A 68 -7.20 27.70 -9.81
N ALA A 69 -6.76 28.28 -10.93
CA ALA A 69 -7.33 29.39 -11.66
C ALA A 69 -8.67 29.12 -12.34
N ASN A 70 -9.17 27.88 -12.40
CA ASN A 70 -10.51 27.61 -12.94
C ASN A 70 -11.41 26.77 -12.02
N SER A 71 -11.46 27.11 -10.73
CA SER A 71 -12.46 26.55 -9.78
C SER A 71 -13.93 26.70 -10.25
N SER A 72 -14.19 27.59 -11.21
CA SER A 72 -15.48 27.80 -11.88
C SER A 72 -15.96 26.57 -12.66
N VAL A 73 -15.04 25.75 -13.21
CA VAL A 73 -15.37 24.62 -14.10
C VAL A 73 -16.15 23.52 -13.38
N VAL A 74 -15.86 23.30 -12.11
CA VAL A 74 -16.54 22.30 -11.27
C VAL A 74 -17.99 22.73 -11.04
N GLY A 75 -18.19 23.98 -10.61
CA GLY A 75 -19.54 24.54 -10.42
C GLY A 75 -20.35 24.57 -11.72
N TYR A 76 -19.72 24.92 -12.85
CA TYR A 76 -20.37 24.84 -14.18
C TYR A 76 -20.78 23.40 -14.52
N SER A 77 -19.89 22.43 -14.30
CA SER A 77 -20.16 21.02 -14.59
C SER A 77 -21.31 20.47 -13.75
N ILE A 78 -21.40 20.84 -12.47
CA ILE A 78 -22.53 20.47 -11.59
C ILE A 78 -23.84 21.04 -12.14
N ARG A 79 -23.89 22.34 -12.48
CA ARG A 79 -25.08 22.96 -13.08
C ARG A 79 -25.49 22.30 -14.39
N ARG A 80 -24.52 21.96 -15.25
CA ARG A 80 -24.78 21.26 -16.50
C ARG A 80 -25.36 19.85 -16.26
N MET A 81 -24.84 19.11 -15.28
CA MET A 81 -25.37 17.79 -14.92
C MET A 81 -26.82 17.88 -14.41
N LEU A 82 -27.14 18.91 -13.62
CA LEU A 82 -28.50 19.17 -13.13
C LEU A 82 -29.45 19.53 -14.28
N ALA A 83 -29.04 20.46 -15.16
CA ALA A 83 -29.85 20.85 -16.32
C ALA A 83 -30.10 19.69 -17.29
N ALA A 84 -29.16 18.74 -17.37
CA ALA A 84 -29.32 17.51 -18.14
C ALA A 84 -30.08 16.40 -17.40
N HIS A 85 -30.61 16.64 -16.19
CA HIS A 85 -31.29 15.66 -15.34
C HIS A 85 -30.47 14.39 -15.04
N THR A 86 -29.14 14.49 -15.10
CA THR A 86 -28.22 13.36 -14.80
C THR A 86 -27.90 13.23 -13.32
N ILE A 87 -28.24 14.24 -12.52
CA ILE A 87 -28.19 14.26 -11.06
C ILE A 87 -29.46 14.92 -10.50
N THR A 88 -29.81 14.61 -9.26
CA THR A 88 -30.96 15.23 -8.58
C THR A 88 -30.65 16.66 -8.15
N SER A 89 -31.70 17.45 -7.89
CA SER A 89 -31.59 18.80 -7.33
C SER A 89 -30.89 18.80 -5.96
N LEU A 90 -31.20 17.82 -5.11
CA LEU A 90 -30.54 17.64 -3.80
C LEU A 90 -29.03 17.41 -3.97
N LEU A 91 -28.63 16.46 -4.82
CA LEU A 91 -27.21 16.17 -5.07
C LEU A 91 -26.47 17.38 -5.65
N ALA A 92 -27.11 18.12 -6.58
CA ALA A 92 -26.51 19.32 -7.16
C ALA A 92 -26.33 20.45 -6.13
N SER A 93 -27.32 20.65 -5.25
CA SER A 93 -27.28 21.63 -4.16
C SER A 93 -26.15 21.29 -3.18
N ASP A 94 -26.10 20.05 -2.70
CA ASP A 94 -25.10 19.58 -1.74
C ASP A 94 -23.68 19.64 -2.31
N ALA A 95 -23.51 19.25 -3.58
CA ALA A 95 -22.23 19.34 -4.28
C ALA A 95 -21.78 20.80 -4.45
N THR A 96 -22.69 21.69 -4.82
CA THR A 96 -22.40 23.12 -4.97
C THR A 96 -22.01 23.76 -3.64
N ALA A 97 -22.74 23.44 -2.57
CA ALA A 97 -22.45 23.92 -1.22
C ALA A 97 -21.08 23.41 -0.74
N THR A 98 -20.80 22.12 -0.92
CA THR A 98 -19.52 21.48 -0.54
C THR A 98 -18.34 22.12 -1.29
N TRP A 99 -18.46 22.27 -2.61
CA TRP A 99 -17.41 22.89 -3.43
C TRP A 99 -17.16 24.35 -3.01
N THR A 100 -18.22 25.11 -2.80
CA THR A 100 -18.13 26.52 -2.37
C THR A 100 -17.49 26.64 -1.00
N ALA A 101 -17.83 25.74 -0.06
CA ALA A 101 -17.24 25.71 1.27
C ALA A 101 -15.74 25.42 1.22
N ALA A 102 -15.30 24.46 0.40
CA ALA A 102 -13.89 24.15 0.20
C ALA A 102 -13.11 25.36 -0.33
N VAL A 103 -13.59 26.00 -1.39
CA VAL A 103 -12.94 27.18 -1.99
C VAL A 103 -12.91 28.37 -1.01
N ARG A 104 -13.99 28.62 -0.27
CA ARG A 104 -14.03 29.69 0.75
C ARG A 104 -13.07 29.41 1.90
N THR A 105 -13.02 28.18 2.39
CA THR A 105 -12.13 27.77 3.49
C THR A 105 -10.68 27.89 3.07
N ARG A 106 -10.33 27.44 1.85
CA ARG A 106 -8.98 27.59 1.30
C ARG A 106 -8.48 29.04 1.35
N ARG A 107 -9.31 30.03 1.01
CA ARG A 107 -8.93 31.46 1.04
C ARG A 107 -8.56 31.98 2.44
N ARG A 108 -9.05 31.32 3.50
CA ARG A 108 -8.79 31.68 4.90
C ARG A 108 -7.63 30.89 5.52
N LEU A 109 -7.19 29.81 4.85
CA LEU A 109 -6.09 28.98 5.33
C LEU A 109 -4.75 29.49 4.77
N HIS A 110 -3.71 29.38 5.60
CA HIS A 110 -2.33 29.72 5.27
C HIS A 110 -1.41 28.53 5.53
N GLY A 111 -0.15 28.64 5.09
CA GLY A 111 0.86 27.60 5.29
C GLY A 111 0.48 26.26 4.66
N THR A 112 0.98 25.17 5.25
CA THR A 112 0.77 23.80 4.74
C THR A 112 -0.70 23.39 4.65
N PRO A 113 -1.58 23.62 5.65
CA PRO A 113 -3.00 23.28 5.52
C PRO A 113 -3.69 23.99 4.35
N GLY A 114 -3.35 25.25 4.11
CA GLY A 114 -3.82 25.99 2.94
C GLY A 114 -3.33 25.37 1.63
N ALA A 115 -2.03 25.08 1.52
CA ALA A 115 -1.46 24.46 0.32
C ALA A 115 -2.07 23.08 0.02
N GLU A 116 -2.26 22.22 1.03
CA GLU A 116 -2.86 20.89 0.83
C GLU A 116 -4.32 20.97 0.36
N LEU A 117 -5.13 21.84 0.95
CA LEU A 117 -6.51 22.04 0.48
C LEU A 117 -6.55 22.63 -0.94
N GLU A 118 -5.58 23.49 -1.30
CA GLU A 118 -5.44 23.98 -2.67
C GLU A 118 -5.18 22.86 -3.66
N ASN A 119 -4.27 21.95 -3.32
CA ASN A 119 -3.90 20.84 -4.18
C ASN A 119 -5.09 19.89 -4.41
N VAL A 120 -5.91 19.65 -3.38
CA VAL A 120 -7.15 18.86 -3.51
C VAL A 120 -8.14 19.53 -4.45
N ILE A 121 -8.35 20.85 -4.31
CA ILE A 121 -9.21 21.64 -5.20
C ILE A 121 -8.67 21.59 -6.64
N ALA A 122 -7.36 21.75 -6.82
CA ALA A 122 -6.71 21.71 -8.11
C ALA A 122 -6.84 20.33 -8.79
N GLU A 123 -6.69 19.22 -8.06
CA GLU A 123 -6.85 17.88 -8.60
C GLU A 123 -8.30 17.62 -9.06
N ILE A 124 -9.30 18.02 -8.27
CA ILE A 124 -10.72 17.90 -8.66
C ILE A 124 -11.02 18.75 -9.91
N ALA A 125 -10.47 19.98 -9.98
CA ALA A 125 -10.59 20.83 -11.15
C ALA A 125 -9.90 20.20 -12.37
N ALA A 126 -8.74 19.57 -12.21
CA ALA A 126 -8.01 18.90 -13.28
C ALA A 126 -8.77 17.68 -13.81
N ILE A 127 -9.34 16.84 -12.94
CA ILE A 127 -10.26 15.75 -13.30
C ILE A 127 -11.44 16.29 -14.11
N THR A 128 -11.99 17.43 -13.69
CA THR A 128 -13.12 18.07 -14.39
C THR A 128 -12.74 18.61 -15.76
N ASN A 129 -11.59 19.28 -15.88
CA ASN A 129 -11.07 19.80 -17.15
C ASN A 129 -10.79 18.68 -18.17
N ARG A 130 -10.34 17.51 -17.70
CA ARG A 130 -10.19 16.31 -18.54
C ARG A 130 -11.52 15.61 -18.87
N LYS A 131 -12.66 16.22 -18.56
CA LYS A 131 -14.02 15.68 -18.73
C LYS A 131 -14.24 14.35 -18.00
N ALA A 132 -13.46 14.10 -16.94
CA ALA A 132 -13.55 12.87 -16.15
C ALA A 132 -14.48 13.01 -14.94
N LEU A 133 -14.97 14.22 -14.61
CA LEU A 133 -16.07 14.42 -13.67
C LEU A 133 -17.39 13.96 -14.30
N THR A 134 -17.93 12.85 -13.81
CA THR A 134 -19.21 12.25 -14.23
C THR A 134 -20.21 12.24 -13.06
N PRO A 135 -21.53 12.05 -13.32
CA PRO A 135 -22.52 11.94 -12.24
C PRO A 135 -22.15 10.90 -11.18
N SER A 136 -21.61 9.74 -11.59
CA SER A 136 -21.21 8.67 -10.67
C SER A 136 -19.89 8.92 -9.93
N ARG A 137 -19.06 9.88 -10.38
CA ARG A 137 -17.84 10.30 -9.66
C ARG A 137 -18.04 11.49 -8.75
N LEU A 138 -19.13 12.25 -8.94
CA LEU A 138 -19.42 13.44 -8.18
C LEU A 138 -19.46 13.19 -6.65
N PRO A 139 -20.11 12.12 -6.13
CA PRO A 139 -20.14 11.86 -4.68
C PRO A 139 -18.75 11.68 -4.07
N LEU A 140 -17.88 10.88 -4.70
CA LEU A 140 -16.51 10.66 -4.24
C LEU A 140 -15.70 11.95 -4.21
N LEU A 141 -15.72 12.72 -5.29
CA LEU A 141 -14.92 13.94 -5.39
C LEU A 141 -15.40 15.02 -4.40
N MET A 142 -16.71 15.15 -4.20
CA MET A 142 -17.26 16.08 -3.22
C MET A 142 -16.98 15.61 -1.78
N LEU A 143 -17.06 14.32 -1.49
CA LEU A 143 -16.69 13.80 -0.18
C LEU A 143 -15.20 14.03 0.12
N THR A 144 -14.32 13.85 -0.86
CA THR A 144 -12.89 14.19 -0.74
C THR A 144 -12.71 15.68 -0.42
N ALA A 145 -13.37 16.58 -1.14
CA ALA A 145 -13.31 18.02 -0.83
C ALA A 145 -13.82 18.32 0.58
N LYS A 146 -14.93 17.70 0.99
CA LYS A 146 -15.53 17.88 2.33
C LYS A 146 -14.57 17.47 3.44
N ARG A 147 -14.00 16.25 3.38
CA ARG A 147 -13.11 15.74 4.44
C ARG A 147 -11.79 16.49 4.54
N ASN A 148 -11.24 16.94 3.41
CA ASN A 148 -10.07 17.81 3.42
C ASN A 148 -10.38 19.19 4.00
N THR A 149 -11.54 19.76 3.67
CA THR A 149 -11.98 21.04 4.25
C THR A 149 -12.14 20.92 5.76
N GLU A 150 -12.85 19.89 6.22
CA GLU A 150 -13.05 19.57 7.64
C GLU A 150 -11.72 19.41 8.38
N PHE A 151 -10.81 18.57 7.88
CA PHE A 151 -9.54 18.33 8.55
C PHE A 151 -8.62 19.58 8.57
N PHE A 152 -8.36 20.19 7.42
CA PHE A 152 -7.38 21.28 7.33
C PHE A 152 -7.87 22.61 7.91
N SER A 153 -9.19 22.78 8.09
CA SER A 153 -9.74 23.93 8.81
C SER A 153 -9.24 24.05 10.26
N HIS A 154 -8.77 22.95 10.85
CA HIS A 154 -8.21 22.92 12.20
C HIS A 154 -6.70 23.19 12.25
N GLY A 155 -6.07 23.53 11.11
CA GLY A 155 -4.66 23.94 11.06
C GLY A 155 -3.62 22.83 11.28
N ARG A 156 -4.02 21.55 11.28
CA ARG A 156 -3.11 20.40 11.49
C ARG A 156 -2.51 19.91 10.17
N THR A 157 -1.24 19.52 10.23
CA THR A 157 -0.54 18.83 9.14
C THR A 157 -0.29 17.37 9.54
N PRO A 158 -0.87 16.38 8.83
CA PRO A 158 -0.60 14.97 9.11
C PRO A 158 0.82 14.57 8.71
N SER A 159 1.34 13.50 9.31
CA SER A 159 2.55 12.83 8.81
C SER A 159 2.24 12.03 7.54
N TYR A 160 3.25 11.78 6.72
CA TYR A 160 3.08 10.95 5.51
C TYR A 160 2.43 9.59 5.86
N HIS A 161 1.46 9.14 5.05
CA HIS A 161 0.65 7.94 5.28
C HIS A 161 -0.23 7.94 6.54
N GLN A 162 -0.35 9.06 7.25
CA GLN A 162 -1.27 9.19 8.38
C GLN A 162 -2.69 8.86 7.92
N ARG A 163 -3.31 7.87 8.57
CA ARG A 163 -4.71 7.50 8.34
C ARG A 163 -5.63 8.33 9.24
N VAL A 164 -6.81 8.66 8.71
CA VAL A 164 -7.82 9.49 9.35
C VAL A 164 -9.22 8.88 9.13
N THR A 165 -10.05 8.89 10.17
CA THR A 165 -11.50 8.61 10.12
C THR A 165 -12.29 9.85 10.56
N PHE A 166 -13.58 9.91 10.22
CA PHE A 166 -14.43 11.07 10.49
C PHE A 166 -15.79 10.66 11.06
N GLY A 167 -16.17 11.26 12.18
CA GLY A 167 -17.43 10.97 12.87
C GLY A 167 -17.60 9.47 13.09
N THR A 168 -18.79 8.94 12.83
CA THR A 168 -19.06 7.50 12.98
C THR A 168 -18.72 6.66 11.74
N SER A 169 -18.05 7.23 10.74
CA SER A 169 -17.70 6.50 9.51
C SER A 169 -16.42 5.70 9.68
N ASP A 170 -16.46 4.45 9.23
CA ASP A 170 -15.32 3.55 9.17
C ASP A 170 -14.52 3.70 7.86
N ILE A 171 -14.83 4.70 7.03
CA ILE A 171 -14.05 5.01 5.83
C ILE A 171 -12.65 5.46 6.22
N VAL A 172 -11.66 4.83 5.60
CA VAL A 172 -10.25 5.14 5.82
C VAL A 172 -9.78 6.20 4.82
N TRP A 173 -9.41 7.37 5.35
CA TRP A 173 -8.68 8.40 4.61
C TRP A 173 -7.20 8.28 4.91
N GLN A 174 -6.34 8.67 3.98
CA GLN A 174 -4.91 8.68 4.20
C GLN A 174 -4.26 9.90 3.57
N TYR A 175 -3.32 10.49 4.30
CA TYR A 175 -2.61 11.67 3.86
C TYR A 175 -1.48 11.35 2.90
N TYR A 176 -1.46 12.07 1.79
CA TYR A 176 -0.37 12.14 0.84
C TYR A 176 0.09 13.59 0.69
N PRO A 177 1.33 13.93 1.08
CA PRO A 177 1.88 15.27 0.89
C PRO A 177 1.69 15.77 -0.54
N GLY A 178 1.19 16.99 -0.70
CA GLY A 178 0.88 17.60 -1.97
C GLY A 178 -0.42 17.13 -2.64
N GLN A 179 -1.20 16.27 -1.98
CA GLN A 179 -2.47 15.74 -2.51
C GLN A 179 -3.57 15.67 -1.42
N GLY A 180 -3.30 16.11 -0.19
CA GLY A 180 -4.25 16.04 0.93
C GLY A 180 -4.62 14.63 1.38
N LEU A 181 -5.75 14.54 2.07
CA LEU A 181 -6.39 13.28 2.48
C LEU A 181 -7.13 12.65 1.31
N GLN A 182 -6.87 11.37 1.07
CA GLN A 182 -7.46 10.62 -0.04
C GLN A 182 -8.14 9.36 0.49
N LEU A 183 -9.27 9.00 -0.12
CA LEU A 183 -9.95 7.74 0.17
C LEU A 183 -9.01 6.57 -0.12
N GLN A 184 -8.77 5.74 0.90
CA GLN A 184 -8.06 4.47 0.73
C GLN A 184 -9.06 3.35 0.48
N VAL A 185 -9.37 3.09 -0.79
CA VAL A 185 -10.33 2.05 -1.17
C VAL A 185 -9.93 0.69 -0.62
N LEU A 186 -8.67 0.27 -0.81
CA LEU A 186 -8.17 -1.01 -0.32
C LEU A 186 -8.26 -1.12 1.20
N ALA A 187 -7.82 -0.07 1.92
CA ALA A 187 -7.85 -0.04 3.38
C ALA A 187 -9.29 -0.11 3.90
N THR A 188 -10.19 0.68 3.31
CA THR A 188 -11.60 0.73 3.67
C THR A 188 -12.28 -0.63 3.50
N PHE A 189 -12.04 -1.33 2.39
CA PHE A 189 -12.60 -2.68 2.23
C PHE A 189 -11.92 -3.74 3.09
N GLY A 190 -10.66 -3.55 3.47
CA GLY A 190 -10.05 -4.42 4.47
C GLY A 190 -10.68 -4.22 5.86
N VAL A 191 -11.08 -3.00 6.23
CA VAL A 191 -11.91 -2.75 7.43
C VAL A 191 -13.24 -3.48 7.32
N ALA A 192 -13.97 -3.35 6.21
CA ALA A 192 -15.23 -4.06 6.00
C ALA A 192 -15.08 -5.58 6.16
N ASN A 193 -14.04 -6.17 5.60
CA ASN A 193 -13.73 -7.59 5.78
C ASN A 193 -13.39 -7.93 7.25
N GLY A 194 -12.70 -7.04 7.96
CA GLY A 194 -12.46 -7.17 9.40
C GLY A 194 -13.75 -7.11 10.22
N LEU A 195 -14.64 -6.18 9.94
CA LEU A 195 -15.96 -6.04 10.59
C LEU A 195 -16.83 -7.27 10.37
N TRP A 196 -16.80 -7.86 9.18
CA TRP A 196 -17.45 -9.15 8.92
C TRP A 196 -16.85 -10.27 9.77
N ARG A 197 -15.52 -10.41 9.83
CA ARG A 197 -14.85 -11.41 10.68
C ARG A 197 -15.16 -11.23 12.16
N ALA A 198 -15.24 -10.00 12.62
CA ALA A 198 -15.58 -9.65 14.00
C ALA A 198 -17.09 -9.74 14.31
N ASN A 199 -17.92 -10.08 13.31
CA ASN A 199 -19.38 -10.13 13.41
C ASN A 199 -20.00 -8.83 13.94
N LEU A 200 -19.62 -7.69 13.33
CA LEU A 200 -20.13 -6.35 13.64
C LEU A 200 -21.07 -5.83 12.53
N PRO A 201 -22.31 -6.35 12.42
CA PRO A 201 -23.18 -6.11 11.27
C PRO A 201 -23.63 -4.65 11.14
N GLY A 202 -23.77 -3.90 12.23
CA GLY A 202 -24.16 -2.49 12.19
C GLY A 202 -23.11 -1.62 11.50
N HIS A 203 -21.86 -1.70 11.96
CA HIS A 203 -20.71 -1.02 11.33
C HIS A 203 -20.51 -1.49 9.89
N LEU A 204 -20.60 -2.81 9.64
CA LEU A 204 -20.47 -3.35 8.29
C LEU A 204 -21.52 -2.76 7.34
N ARG A 205 -22.80 -2.70 7.75
CA ARG A 205 -23.88 -2.12 6.94
C ARG A 205 -23.58 -0.66 6.61
N THR A 206 -23.23 0.14 7.63
CA THR A 206 -22.89 1.56 7.44
C THR A 206 -21.76 1.71 6.42
N LEU A 207 -20.64 1.01 6.62
CA LEU A 207 -19.47 1.13 5.76
C LEU A 207 -19.74 0.68 4.32
N LEU A 208 -20.48 -0.42 4.13
CA LEU A 208 -20.82 -0.89 2.79
C LEU A 208 -21.79 0.06 2.08
N ASP A 209 -22.76 0.64 2.80
CA ASP A 209 -23.69 1.63 2.24
C ASP A 209 -22.97 2.91 1.83
N GLU A 210 -22.04 3.40 2.65
CA GLU A 210 -21.18 4.53 2.29
C GLU A 210 -20.36 4.18 1.03
N MET A 211 -19.73 3.01 0.97
CA MET A 211 -18.95 2.61 -0.21
C MET A 211 -19.81 2.37 -1.46
N LEU A 212 -21.07 1.95 -1.33
CA LEU A 212 -22.01 1.85 -2.45
C LEU A 212 -22.31 3.23 -3.06
N ALA A 213 -22.42 4.27 -2.23
CA ALA A 213 -22.64 5.64 -2.69
C ALA A 213 -21.42 6.25 -3.40
N LEU A 214 -20.23 5.68 -3.20
CA LEU A 214 -18.95 6.20 -3.73
C LEU A 214 -18.46 5.49 -4.99
N LYS A 215 -19.22 4.53 -5.53
CA LYS A 215 -18.83 3.79 -6.74
C LYS A 215 -19.05 4.62 -8.01
N ALA A 216 -18.08 4.60 -8.91
CA ALA A 216 -18.15 5.16 -10.25
C ALA A 216 -18.66 4.14 -11.28
N ASN A 217 -19.21 4.61 -12.39
CA ASN A 217 -19.45 3.77 -13.57
C ASN A 217 -18.16 3.71 -14.41
N ARG A 218 -17.59 2.51 -14.56
CA ARG A 218 -16.33 2.26 -15.29
C ARG A 218 -16.36 0.89 -15.97
N ALA A 219 -15.79 0.80 -17.17
CA ALA A 219 -15.63 -0.47 -17.89
C ALA A 219 -16.95 -1.26 -18.12
N GLY A 220 -18.10 -0.57 -18.12
CA GLY A 220 -19.43 -1.19 -18.26
C GLY A 220 -20.02 -1.71 -16.94
N GLY A 221 -19.40 -1.42 -15.79
CA GLY A 221 -19.91 -1.79 -14.47
C GLY A 221 -19.53 -0.78 -13.39
N SER A 222 -19.50 -1.24 -12.13
CA SER A 222 -19.17 -0.40 -10.98
C SER A 222 -17.66 -0.45 -10.69
N ALA A 223 -17.10 0.65 -10.19
CA ALA A 223 -15.72 0.68 -9.73
C ALA A 223 -15.54 1.62 -8.54
N TRP A 224 -14.72 1.20 -7.58
CA TRP A 224 -14.18 2.10 -6.56
C TRP A 224 -12.84 2.63 -7.03
N GLU A 225 -12.77 3.95 -7.20
CA GLU A 225 -11.64 4.64 -7.81
C GLU A 225 -10.84 5.44 -6.79
N TYR A 226 -9.56 5.64 -7.10
CA TYR A 226 -8.68 6.58 -6.44
C TYR A 226 -8.65 7.89 -7.24
N ALA A 227 -8.81 9.01 -6.53
CA ALA A 227 -8.96 10.35 -7.11
C ALA A 227 -7.66 11.19 -7.05
N PHE A 228 -6.51 10.53 -6.89
CA PHE A 228 -5.20 11.19 -6.75
C PHE A 228 -4.15 10.55 -7.65
N SER A 229 -3.06 11.26 -7.91
CA SER A 229 -1.95 10.81 -8.75
C SER A 229 -1.04 9.83 -8.00
N TRP A 230 -0.63 8.75 -8.66
CA TRP A 230 0.17 7.69 -8.05
C TRP A 230 1.11 7.05 -9.06
N ASP A 231 2.41 7.03 -8.77
CA ASP A 231 3.42 6.30 -9.56
C ASP A 231 3.38 6.62 -11.08
N GLY A 232 3.18 7.90 -11.41
CA GLY A 232 3.03 8.38 -12.79
C GLY A 232 1.62 8.23 -13.39
N GLY A 233 0.70 7.53 -12.71
CA GLY A 233 -0.70 7.40 -13.08
C GLY A 233 -1.53 8.63 -12.75
N SER A 234 -2.35 9.08 -13.71
CA SER A 234 -3.30 10.18 -13.53
C SER A 234 -4.66 9.69 -13.01
N PRO A 235 -5.31 10.41 -12.08
CA PRO A 235 -6.64 10.04 -11.61
C PRO A 235 -7.74 10.42 -12.62
N PRO A 236 -8.91 9.76 -12.54
CA PRO A 236 -9.21 8.64 -11.63
C PRO A 236 -8.75 7.28 -12.17
N TRP A 237 -8.16 6.47 -11.29
CA TRP A 237 -7.73 5.11 -11.57
C TRP A 237 -8.31 4.13 -10.57
N THR A 238 -8.26 2.83 -10.89
CA THR A 238 -8.74 1.75 -10.02
C THR A 238 -7.66 0.68 -9.87
N SER A 239 -7.79 -0.18 -8.86
CA SER A 239 -6.86 -1.29 -8.64
C SER A 239 -7.57 -2.65 -8.62
N SER A 240 -7.04 -3.65 -9.33
CA SER A 240 -7.57 -5.02 -9.32
C SER A 240 -7.68 -5.57 -7.90
N MET A 241 -6.65 -5.32 -7.09
CA MET A 241 -6.53 -5.70 -5.68
C MET A 241 -7.63 -5.04 -4.83
N SER A 242 -7.76 -3.71 -4.90
CA SER A 242 -8.79 -2.98 -4.14
C SER A 242 -10.21 -3.39 -4.53
N GLN A 243 -10.43 -3.63 -5.82
CA GLN A 243 -11.74 -3.96 -6.37
C GLN A 243 -12.15 -5.38 -6.01
N SER A 244 -11.22 -6.34 -6.07
CA SER A 244 -11.45 -7.71 -5.62
C SER A 244 -11.69 -7.78 -4.11
N THR A 245 -10.97 -6.97 -3.32
CA THR A 245 -11.21 -6.84 -1.87
C THR A 245 -12.60 -6.26 -1.57
N GLY A 246 -13.06 -5.30 -2.38
CA GLY A 246 -14.42 -4.77 -2.30
C GLY A 246 -15.48 -5.77 -2.71
N ILE A 247 -15.25 -6.53 -3.77
CA ILE A 247 -16.12 -7.65 -4.18
C ILE A 247 -16.26 -8.69 -3.06
N GLN A 248 -15.14 -9.03 -2.40
CA GLN A 248 -15.12 -9.92 -1.25
C GLN A 248 -15.98 -9.37 -0.10
N ALA A 249 -15.74 -8.11 0.30
CA ALA A 249 -16.47 -7.45 1.38
C ALA A 249 -17.99 -7.35 1.09
N MET A 250 -18.35 -6.98 -0.14
CA MET A 250 -19.74 -6.90 -0.58
C MET A 250 -20.42 -8.27 -0.63
N THR A 251 -19.70 -9.32 -1.03
CA THR A 251 -20.23 -10.70 -1.03
C THR A 251 -20.47 -11.20 0.39
N ARG A 252 -19.51 -10.98 1.29
CA ARG A 252 -19.63 -11.28 2.73
C ARG A 252 -20.75 -10.50 3.39
N GLY A 253 -20.87 -9.20 3.09
CA GLY A 253 -21.93 -8.35 3.58
C GLY A 253 -23.31 -8.79 3.09
N ALA A 254 -23.44 -9.21 1.83
CA ALA A 254 -24.70 -9.70 1.30
C ALA A 254 -25.23 -10.92 2.08
N GLU A 255 -24.33 -11.84 2.44
CA GLU A 255 -24.67 -13.01 3.26
C GLU A 255 -25.00 -12.60 4.70
N LEU A 256 -24.09 -11.91 5.40
CA LEU A 256 -24.26 -11.58 6.82
C LEU A 256 -25.45 -10.65 7.06
N LEU A 257 -25.70 -9.70 6.15
CA LEU A 257 -26.75 -8.68 6.29
C LEU A 257 -28.05 -9.05 5.57
N SER A 258 -28.07 -10.19 4.87
CA SER A 258 -29.20 -10.66 4.06
C SER A 258 -29.76 -9.60 3.09
N ASP A 259 -28.87 -8.80 2.49
CA ASP A 259 -29.25 -7.68 1.61
C ASP A 259 -28.62 -7.83 0.22
N ARG A 260 -29.48 -8.05 -0.77
CA ARG A 260 -29.08 -8.38 -2.14
C ARG A 260 -28.37 -7.21 -2.84
N LYS A 261 -28.52 -5.97 -2.37
CA LYS A 261 -27.88 -4.80 -2.99
C LYS A 261 -26.36 -4.92 -3.01
N TYR A 262 -25.76 -5.50 -1.96
CA TYR A 262 -24.32 -5.72 -1.89
C TYR A 262 -23.85 -6.75 -2.92
N LEU A 263 -24.57 -7.86 -3.07
CA LEU A 263 -24.21 -8.86 -4.08
C LEU A 263 -24.37 -8.31 -5.51
N ASN A 264 -25.40 -7.49 -5.75
CA ASN A 264 -25.58 -6.83 -7.05
C ASN A 264 -24.43 -5.86 -7.36
N ALA A 265 -23.94 -5.14 -6.36
CA ALA A 265 -22.75 -4.30 -6.51
C ALA A 265 -21.48 -5.11 -6.77
N ALA A 266 -21.27 -6.22 -6.05
CA ALA A 266 -20.16 -7.15 -6.29
C ALA A 266 -20.17 -7.68 -7.73
N LYS A 267 -21.34 -8.09 -8.24
CA LYS A 267 -21.54 -8.54 -9.64
C LYS A 267 -21.20 -7.44 -10.64
N SER A 268 -21.68 -6.22 -10.40
CA SER A 268 -21.38 -5.08 -11.27
C SER A 268 -19.88 -4.75 -11.29
N ALA A 269 -19.18 -4.93 -10.17
CA ALA A 269 -17.75 -4.66 -10.05
C ALA A 269 -16.84 -5.63 -10.82
N LEU A 270 -17.36 -6.80 -11.23
CA LEU A 270 -16.59 -7.76 -12.05
C LEU A 270 -16.23 -7.23 -13.44
N ALA A 271 -16.94 -6.21 -13.94
CA ALA A 271 -16.77 -5.69 -15.30
C ALA A 271 -15.33 -5.23 -15.59
N ILE A 272 -14.64 -4.67 -14.59
CA ILE A 272 -13.27 -4.16 -14.76
C ILE A 272 -12.28 -5.27 -15.16
N PHE A 273 -12.50 -6.51 -14.73
CA PHE A 273 -11.59 -7.64 -14.99
C PHE A 273 -11.77 -8.19 -16.41
N ARG A 274 -12.84 -7.81 -17.10
CA ARG A 274 -13.10 -8.18 -18.49
C ARG A 274 -12.51 -7.19 -19.50
N LYS A 275 -12.20 -5.95 -19.08
CA LYS A 275 -11.73 -4.87 -19.96
C LYS A 275 -10.22 -4.62 -19.84
N PRO A 276 -9.54 -4.26 -20.94
CA PRO A 276 -8.11 -3.96 -20.92
C PRO A 276 -7.82 -2.66 -20.15
N THR A 277 -6.59 -2.56 -19.64
CA THR A 277 -6.02 -1.29 -19.15
C THR A 277 -6.05 -0.23 -20.27
N PRO A 278 -6.29 1.07 -19.99
CA PRO A 278 -6.52 1.63 -18.66
C PRO A 278 -7.96 1.58 -18.18
N SER A 279 -8.94 1.28 -19.05
CA SER A 279 -10.36 1.30 -18.69
C SER A 279 -10.74 0.24 -17.65
N GLY A 280 -10.20 -0.97 -17.77
CA GLY A 280 -10.28 -2.04 -16.78
C GLY A 280 -8.90 -2.39 -16.21
N VAL A 281 -8.71 -3.65 -15.84
CA VAL A 281 -7.45 -4.14 -15.23
C VAL A 281 -6.89 -5.37 -15.93
N ARG A 282 -7.50 -5.82 -17.03
CA ARG A 282 -7.08 -7.04 -17.74
C ARG A 282 -5.85 -6.77 -18.61
N VAL A 283 -4.80 -7.57 -18.43
CA VAL A 283 -3.63 -7.60 -19.29
C VAL A 283 -3.51 -9.00 -19.88
N ALA A 284 -3.50 -9.11 -21.20
CA ALA A 284 -3.38 -10.42 -21.85
C ALA A 284 -1.96 -10.97 -21.69
N THR A 285 -1.85 -12.27 -21.41
CA THR A 285 -0.60 -13.04 -21.46
C THR A 285 -0.84 -14.31 -22.27
N ALA A 286 0.24 -14.99 -22.67
CA ALA A 286 0.14 -16.24 -23.42
C ALA A 286 -0.64 -17.36 -22.69
N ARG A 287 -0.76 -17.30 -21.36
CA ARG A 287 -1.41 -18.33 -20.54
C ARG A 287 -2.81 -17.95 -20.03
N GLY A 288 -3.26 -16.73 -20.33
CA GLY A 288 -4.48 -16.16 -19.74
C GLY A 288 -4.28 -14.72 -19.28
N PRO A 289 -5.30 -14.08 -18.67
CA PRO A 289 -5.19 -12.72 -18.17
C PRO A 289 -4.35 -12.62 -16.89
N TRP A 290 -3.48 -11.61 -16.87
CA TRP A 290 -2.97 -11.01 -15.64
C TRP A 290 -3.86 -9.83 -15.26
N TYR A 291 -4.20 -9.67 -13.98
CA TYR A 291 -4.96 -8.51 -13.50
C TYR A 291 -4.03 -7.47 -12.90
N ALA A 292 -3.77 -6.40 -13.66
CA ALA A 292 -2.89 -5.31 -13.27
C ALA A 292 -3.36 -4.66 -11.97
N MET A 293 -2.43 -4.52 -11.01
CA MET A 293 -2.73 -3.93 -9.72
C MET A 293 -3.16 -2.47 -9.85
N TYR A 294 -2.63 -1.73 -10.82
CA TYR A 294 -3.06 -0.38 -11.12
C TYR A 294 -3.63 -0.36 -12.54
N SER A 295 -4.84 0.20 -12.72
CA SER A 295 -5.49 0.19 -14.03
C SER A 295 -4.65 0.92 -15.08
N PHE A 296 -3.88 1.94 -14.71
CA PHE A 296 -3.05 2.69 -15.65
C PHE A 296 -1.75 1.97 -16.05
N ASP A 297 -1.34 0.91 -15.36
CA ASP A 297 -0.06 0.23 -15.59
C ASP A 297 -0.28 -1.16 -16.20
N SER A 298 -0.22 -1.24 -17.54
CA SER A 298 -0.33 -2.50 -18.27
C SER A 298 0.91 -3.40 -18.14
N SER A 299 2.05 -2.82 -17.74
CA SER A 299 3.32 -3.52 -17.56
C SER A 299 3.49 -4.08 -16.15
N GLY A 300 2.75 -3.55 -15.19
CA GLY A 300 2.78 -3.92 -13.79
C GLY A 300 2.53 -5.40 -13.57
N ARG A 301 3.55 -6.10 -13.08
CA ARG A 301 3.47 -7.51 -12.65
C ARG A 301 3.72 -7.59 -11.15
N ILE A 302 2.82 -6.99 -10.37
CA ILE A 302 2.91 -6.97 -8.92
C ILE A 302 2.24 -8.22 -8.35
N LEU A 303 3.02 -9.11 -7.74
CA LEU A 303 2.56 -10.47 -7.40
C LEU A 303 1.46 -10.45 -6.34
N ASN A 304 1.68 -9.78 -5.21
CA ASN A 304 0.74 -9.79 -4.10
C ASN A 304 -0.64 -9.24 -4.52
N GLY A 305 -0.67 -8.16 -5.30
CA GLY A 305 -1.91 -7.61 -5.85
C GLY A 305 -2.63 -8.59 -6.77
N PHE A 306 -1.89 -9.35 -7.59
CA PHE A 306 -2.49 -10.38 -8.44
C PHE A 306 -3.02 -11.57 -7.64
N LEU A 307 -2.27 -12.08 -6.65
CA LEU A 307 -2.72 -13.18 -5.80
C LEU A 307 -3.96 -12.81 -4.97
N GLN A 308 -3.98 -11.62 -4.33
CA GLN A 308 -5.17 -11.17 -3.61
C GLN A 308 -6.38 -11.01 -4.53
N THR A 309 -6.15 -10.53 -5.76
CA THR A 309 -7.22 -10.43 -6.75
C THR A 309 -7.89 -11.78 -6.97
N LEU A 310 -7.11 -12.85 -7.12
CA LEU A 310 -7.63 -14.20 -7.29
C LEU A 310 -8.39 -14.71 -6.06
N VAL A 311 -7.91 -14.42 -4.85
CA VAL A 311 -8.61 -14.78 -3.60
C VAL A 311 -10.04 -14.20 -3.58
N GLY A 312 -10.19 -12.90 -3.85
CA GLY A 312 -11.53 -12.28 -3.84
C GLY A 312 -12.44 -12.75 -4.98
N LEU A 313 -11.89 -13.03 -6.17
CA LEU A 313 -12.66 -13.60 -7.29
C LEU A 313 -13.13 -15.02 -6.98
N ASN A 314 -12.27 -15.88 -6.44
CA ASN A 314 -12.65 -17.23 -5.99
C ASN A 314 -13.74 -17.16 -4.92
N GLU A 315 -13.59 -16.25 -3.95
CA GLU A 315 -14.58 -16.14 -2.89
C GLU A 315 -15.95 -15.73 -3.41
N MET A 316 -16.01 -14.80 -4.35
CA MET A 316 -17.28 -14.45 -5.01
C MET A 316 -17.82 -15.61 -5.86
N ALA A 317 -16.96 -16.39 -6.50
CA ALA A 317 -17.38 -17.57 -7.26
C ALA A 317 -18.08 -18.59 -6.37
N VAL A 318 -17.52 -18.87 -5.19
CA VAL A 318 -18.03 -19.86 -4.23
C VAL A 318 -19.19 -19.29 -3.41
N ARG A 319 -18.95 -18.25 -2.60
CA ARG A 319 -19.92 -17.72 -1.63
C ARG A 319 -21.03 -16.91 -2.32
N GLY A 320 -20.70 -16.25 -3.42
CA GLY A 320 -21.67 -15.53 -4.24
C GLY A 320 -22.36 -16.39 -5.31
N SER A 321 -22.01 -17.68 -5.40
CA SER A 321 -22.45 -18.64 -6.42
C SER A 321 -22.45 -18.02 -7.83
N ASN A 322 -21.33 -17.37 -8.19
CA ASN A 322 -21.25 -16.52 -9.36
C ASN A 322 -20.38 -17.12 -10.47
N SER A 323 -21.01 -17.55 -11.56
CA SER A 323 -20.32 -18.13 -12.73
C SER A 323 -19.33 -17.16 -13.38
N SER A 324 -19.67 -15.87 -13.49
CA SER A 324 -18.76 -14.86 -14.03
C SER A 324 -17.48 -14.69 -13.22
N ALA A 325 -17.56 -14.71 -11.88
CA ALA A 325 -16.39 -14.70 -11.03
C ALA A 325 -15.57 -15.99 -11.17
N SER A 326 -16.24 -17.14 -11.30
CA SER A 326 -15.61 -18.44 -11.58
C SER A 326 -14.82 -18.43 -12.89
N GLU A 327 -15.41 -17.92 -13.97
CA GLU A 327 -14.73 -17.75 -15.27
C GLU A 327 -13.46 -16.89 -15.16
N LEU A 328 -13.57 -15.74 -14.48
CA LEU A 328 -12.45 -14.81 -14.32
C LEU A 328 -11.32 -15.45 -13.50
N PHE A 329 -11.67 -16.11 -12.39
CA PHE A 329 -10.70 -16.84 -11.57
C PHE A 329 -10.03 -17.97 -12.36
N ASN A 330 -10.81 -18.84 -13.02
CA ASN A 330 -10.30 -20.00 -13.76
C ASN A 330 -9.41 -19.60 -14.95
N ALA A 331 -9.68 -18.45 -15.57
CA ALA A 331 -8.83 -17.94 -16.64
C ALA A 331 -7.47 -17.43 -16.11
N ALA A 332 -7.43 -16.84 -14.92
CA ALA A 332 -6.27 -16.15 -14.38
C ALA A 332 -5.42 -17.01 -13.43
N GLU A 333 -6.00 -18.00 -12.74
CA GLU A 333 -5.31 -18.90 -11.81
C GLU A 333 -4.10 -19.61 -12.46
N PRO A 334 -4.20 -20.17 -13.69
CA PRO A 334 -3.05 -20.83 -14.33
C PRO A 334 -1.89 -19.87 -14.57
N VAL A 335 -2.17 -18.58 -14.76
CA VAL A 335 -1.15 -17.52 -14.90
C VAL A 335 -0.43 -17.31 -13.57
N ALA A 336 -1.16 -17.25 -12.44
CA ALA A 336 -0.55 -17.11 -11.12
C ALA A 336 0.30 -18.33 -10.76
N ARG A 337 -0.22 -19.54 -10.98
CA ARG A 337 0.50 -20.79 -10.76
C ARG A 337 1.82 -20.86 -11.53
N ALA A 338 1.81 -20.39 -12.78
CA ALA A 338 3.02 -20.31 -13.60
C ALA A 338 3.99 -19.20 -13.14
N ALA A 339 3.47 -18.08 -12.62
CA ALA A 339 4.28 -16.95 -12.21
C ALA A 339 5.00 -17.19 -10.88
N VAL A 340 4.33 -17.77 -9.87
CA VAL A 340 4.82 -17.91 -8.49
C VAL A 340 6.29 -18.40 -8.39
N PRO A 341 6.73 -19.47 -9.08
CA PRO A 341 8.13 -19.91 -9.03
C PRO A 341 9.16 -18.84 -9.43
N GLY A 342 8.81 -17.94 -10.36
CA GLY A 342 9.68 -16.86 -10.81
C GLY A 342 9.85 -15.75 -9.77
N TYR A 343 8.84 -15.54 -8.94
CA TYR A 343 8.86 -14.53 -7.88
C TYR A 343 9.51 -15.02 -6.59
N LEU A 344 9.67 -16.33 -6.42
CA LEU A 344 10.31 -16.89 -5.22
C LEU A 344 11.78 -17.19 -5.47
N ARG A 345 12.66 -16.50 -4.75
CA ARG A 345 14.11 -16.67 -4.83
C ARG A 345 14.72 -16.66 -3.45
N SER A 346 15.62 -17.60 -3.19
CA SER A 346 16.38 -17.69 -1.94
C SER A 346 15.53 -17.68 -0.66
N GLY A 347 14.28 -18.14 -0.73
CA GLY A 347 13.36 -18.14 0.42
C GLY A 347 12.60 -16.84 0.66
N TRP A 348 12.73 -15.88 -0.25
CA TRP A 348 12.06 -14.58 -0.21
C TRP A 348 11.26 -14.35 -1.49
N SER A 349 10.25 -13.47 -1.43
CA SER A 349 9.47 -13.06 -2.58
C SER A 349 9.99 -11.78 -3.22
N TYR A 350 9.86 -11.70 -4.54
CA TYR A 350 9.82 -10.45 -5.26
C TYR A 350 8.42 -9.82 -5.13
N TYR A 351 8.37 -8.51 -4.96
CA TYR A 351 7.14 -7.69 -5.04
C TYR A 351 6.69 -7.56 -6.51
N SER A 352 7.65 -7.16 -7.37
CA SER A 352 7.55 -7.14 -8.83
C SER A 352 8.84 -7.73 -9.41
N PRO A 353 8.92 -8.08 -10.71
CA PRO A 353 10.13 -8.68 -11.28
C PRO A 353 11.39 -7.86 -10.96
N GLY A 354 12.34 -8.47 -10.27
CA GLY A 354 13.60 -7.84 -9.87
C GLY A 354 13.54 -6.94 -8.63
N VAL A 355 12.37 -6.66 -8.06
CA VAL A 355 12.20 -5.83 -6.86
C VAL A 355 11.83 -6.70 -5.68
N TRP A 356 12.69 -6.78 -4.67
CA TRP A 356 12.46 -7.61 -3.48
C TRP A 356 11.34 -7.06 -2.60
N SER A 357 10.54 -7.95 -2.01
CA SER A 357 9.55 -7.57 -1.01
C SER A 357 10.21 -7.07 0.28
N THR A 358 9.57 -6.11 0.96
CA THR A 358 9.80 -5.88 2.40
C THR A 358 9.26 -7.07 3.22
N THR A 359 9.49 -7.11 4.53
CA THR A 359 8.89 -8.15 5.40
C THR A 359 7.38 -8.11 5.39
N SER A 360 6.77 -6.92 5.41
CA SER A 360 5.32 -6.78 5.33
C SER A 360 4.76 -7.37 4.03
N TYR A 361 5.41 -7.12 2.88
CA TYR A 361 4.98 -7.71 1.61
C TYR A 361 5.28 -9.20 1.49
N GLN A 362 6.34 -9.70 2.11
CA GLN A 362 6.62 -11.14 2.22
C GLN A 362 5.48 -11.83 2.99
N SER A 363 5.10 -11.30 4.15
CA SER A 363 4.01 -11.83 4.98
C SER A 363 2.66 -11.79 4.25
N LEU A 364 2.34 -10.68 3.58
CA LEU A 364 1.13 -10.57 2.75
C LEU A 364 1.12 -11.61 1.63
N THR A 365 2.24 -11.76 0.92
CA THR A 365 2.36 -12.76 -0.16
C THR A 365 2.18 -14.17 0.37
N ALA A 366 2.78 -14.50 1.52
CA ALA A 366 2.59 -15.78 2.19
C ALA A 366 1.11 -16.01 2.55
N GLY A 367 0.43 -15.02 3.15
CA GLY A 367 -1.00 -15.12 3.47
C GLY A 367 -1.86 -15.39 2.23
N PHE A 368 -1.63 -14.71 1.11
CA PHE A 368 -2.39 -14.98 -0.13
C PHE A 368 -2.09 -16.34 -0.74
N LEU A 369 -0.85 -16.83 -0.63
CA LEU A 369 -0.51 -18.19 -1.05
C LEU A 369 -1.21 -19.25 -0.19
N ASP A 370 -1.38 -18.99 1.10
CA ASP A 370 -2.12 -19.87 2.00
C ASP A 370 -3.61 -19.94 1.64
N GLU A 371 -4.24 -18.77 1.46
CA GLU A 371 -5.62 -18.66 0.99
C GLU A 371 -5.83 -19.43 -0.34
N LEU A 372 -4.92 -19.26 -1.31
CA LEU A 372 -5.00 -19.99 -2.58
C LEU A 372 -4.72 -21.49 -2.41
N CYS A 373 -3.82 -21.90 -1.51
CA CYS A 373 -3.61 -23.30 -1.17
C CYS A 373 -4.91 -23.93 -0.65
N GLN A 374 -5.57 -23.30 0.33
CA GLN A 374 -6.79 -23.81 0.94
C GLN A 374 -7.95 -23.88 -0.07
N ARG A 375 -8.04 -22.91 -0.99
CA ARG A 375 -9.14 -22.81 -1.98
C ARG A 375 -8.99 -23.72 -3.19
N THR A 376 -7.76 -24.01 -3.60
CA THR A 376 -7.48 -24.70 -4.87
C THR A 376 -6.80 -26.04 -4.69
N LEU A 377 -6.23 -26.30 -3.51
CA LEU A 377 -5.39 -27.45 -3.18
C LEU A 377 -4.19 -27.63 -4.15
N GLN A 378 -3.82 -26.56 -4.88
CA GLN A 378 -2.71 -26.61 -5.82
C GLN A 378 -1.40 -26.64 -5.05
N SER A 379 -0.65 -27.72 -5.24
CA SER A 379 0.60 -27.98 -4.51
C SER A 379 1.65 -26.86 -4.63
N ILE A 380 1.61 -26.07 -5.71
CA ILE A 380 2.51 -24.93 -5.87
C ILE A 380 2.29 -23.83 -4.83
N TYR A 381 1.05 -23.54 -4.45
CA TYR A 381 0.75 -22.50 -3.46
C TYR A 381 1.11 -23.00 -2.07
N CYS A 382 0.73 -24.22 -1.73
CA CYS A 382 1.02 -24.85 -0.44
C CYS A 382 2.54 -24.95 -0.19
N ARG A 383 3.31 -25.45 -1.16
CA ARG A 383 4.78 -25.51 -1.04
C ARG A 383 5.42 -24.13 -0.99
N SER A 384 4.89 -23.18 -1.74
CA SER A 384 5.37 -21.79 -1.74
C SER A 384 5.17 -21.13 -0.38
N LYS A 385 3.97 -21.25 0.21
CA LYS A 385 3.68 -20.80 1.58
C LYS A 385 4.65 -21.42 2.59
N ALA A 386 4.77 -22.74 2.61
CA ALA A 386 5.68 -23.45 3.50
C ALA A 386 7.14 -23.03 3.33
N ARG A 387 7.56 -22.66 2.10
CA ARG A 387 8.89 -22.11 1.84
C ARG A 387 9.07 -20.71 2.42
N LEU A 388 8.07 -19.84 2.29
CA LEU A 388 8.14 -18.48 2.81
C LEU A 388 8.06 -18.43 4.33
N ASP A 389 7.37 -19.36 5.00
CA ASP A 389 7.29 -19.40 6.47
C ASP A 389 8.62 -19.73 7.15
N ARG A 390 9.49 -20.50 6.49
CA ARG A 390 10.77 -20.94 7.08
C ARG A 390 11.82 -19.84 7.18
N PHE A 391 11.71 -18.79 6.37
CA PHE A 391 12.79 -17.81 6.17
C PHE A 391 12.76 -16.57 7.08
N PRO A 392 11.58 -16.05 7.49
CA PRO A 392 11.50 -14.97 8.46
C PRO A 392 12.18 -15.30 9.79
N VAL A 393 12.10 -16.56 10.25
CA VAL A 393 12.56 -16.99 11.59
C VAL A 393 14.06 -17.28 11.70
N ALA A 394 14.78 -17.51 10.60
CA ALA A 394 16.20 -17.84 10.64
C ALA A 394 17.07 -16.59 10.38
N PRO A 395 18.16 -16.30 11.13
CA PRO A 395 19.03 -15.16 10.86
C PRO A 395 19.57 -15.15 9.41
N PRO A 396 19.96 -13.97 8.86
CA PRO A 396 20.61 -13.92 7.56
C PRO A 396 21.83 -14.85 7.50
N ARG A 397 22.08 -15.48 6.35
CA ARG A 397 23.33 -16.17 6.09
C ARG A 397 24.23 -15.26 5.27
N ILE A 398 25.49 -15.15 5.68
CA ILE A 398 26.51 -14.31 5.05
C ILE A 398 27.67 -15.20 4.60
N ALA A 399 28.21 -14.93 3.41
CA ALA A 399 29.47 -15.50 2.96
C ALA A 399 30.36 -14.42 2.36
N VAL A 400 31.58 -14.25 2.88
CA VAL A 400 32.62 -13.46 2.22
C VAL A 400 33.22 -14.33 1.11
N ARG A 401 33.08 -13.88 -0.15
CA ARG A 401 33.36 -14.68 -1.35
C ARG A 401 34.69 -14.33 -2.00
N THR A 402 35.17 -13.11 -1.81
CA THR A 402 36.55 -12.78 -2.14
C THR A 402 37.47 -13.42 -1.12
N HIS A 403 38.40 -14.25 -1.57
CA HIS A 403 39.38 -14.94 -0.70
C HIS A 403 40.81 -14.41 -0.87
N ARG A 404 41.11 -13.76 -2.00
CA ARG A 404 42.42 -13.17 -2.30
C ARG A 404 42.27 -11.82 -2.99
N VAL A 405 43.21 -10.90 -2.72
CA VAL A 405 43.34 -9.59 -3.35
C VAL A 405 44.82 -9.27 -3.56
N ALA A 406 45.13 -8.44 -4.57
CA ALA A 406 46.49 -7.99 -4.82
C ALA A 406 46.90 -6.88 -3.83
N THR A 407 48.13 -6.93 -3.32
CA THR A 407 48.66 -5.88 -2.46
C THR A 407 48.79 -4.53 -3.18
N GLY A 408 48.71 -3.43 -2.42
CA GLY A 408 49.04 -2.08 -2.88
C GLY A 408 48.04 -1.41 -3.84
N LYS A 409 46.95 -2.06 -4.22
CA LYS A 409 45.88 -1.46 -5.03
C LYS A 409 44.52 -1.62 -4.34
N PRO A 410 43.69 -0.57 -4.30
CA PRO A 410 42.30 -0.72 -3.87
C PRO A 410 41.62 -1.84 -4.64
N SER A 411 40.92 -2.71 -3.92
CA SER A 411 40.29 -3.90 -4.49
C SER A 411 38.84 -4.01 -4.04
N ASP A 412 38.02 -4.58 -4.91
CA ASP A 412 36.62 -4.85 -4.62
C ASP A 412 36.47 -6.21 -3.89
N MET A 413 35.59 -6.27 -2.91
CA MET A 413 35.28 -7.52 -2.19
C MET A 413 33.84 -7.96 -2.44
N SER A 414 33.66 -9.20 -2.87
CA SER A 414 32.36 -9.83 -3.07
C SER A 414 31.88 -10.49 -1.78
N ILE A 415 30.66 -10.17 -1.38
CA ILE A 415 29.99 -10.71 -0.20
C ILE A 415 28.59 -11.13 -0.62
N TRP A 416 28.17 -12.33 -0.21
CA TRP A 416 26.84 -12.86 -0.48
C TRP A 416 25.97 -12.84 0.78
N ILE A 417 24.70 -12.46 0.65
CA ILE A 417 23.70 -12.51 1.71
C ILE A 417 22.43 -13.25 1.26
N SER A 418 21.81 -14.00 2.17
CA SER A 418 20.67 -14.86 1.83
C SER A 418 19.31 -14.19 1.78
N LYS A 419 19.12 -13.08 2.48
CA LYS A 419 17.83 -12.38 2.61
C LYS A 419 18.03 -10.87 2.82
N PRO A 420 17.01 -10.01 2.64
CA PRO A 420 17.18 -8.57 2.86
C PRO A 420 17.63 -8.28 4.30
N ALA A 421 18.61 -7.39 4.46
CA ALA A 421 19.12 -7.00 5.77
C ALA A 421 19.85 -5.67 5.74
N ALA A 422 19.80 -4.94 6.85
CA ALA A 422 20.74 -3.86 7.14
C ALA A 422 22.10 -4.47 7.46
N VAL A 423 23.11 -4.14 6.64
CA VAL A 423 24.46 -4.71 6.72
C VAL A 423 25.44 -3.64 7.18
N SER A 424 26.31 -4.00 8.12
CA SER A 424 27.48 -3.21 8.54
C SER A 424 28.75 -4.03 8.37
N ILE A 425 29.73 -3.49 7.66
CA ILE A 425 31.00 -4.15 7.35
C ILE A 425 32.14 -3.35 7.94
N THR A 426 33.12 -4.07 8.49
CA THR A 426 34.41 -3.52 8.90
C THR A 426 35.52 -4.38 8.31
N VAL A 427 36.49 -3.74 7.66
CA VAL A 427 37.70 -4.37 7.14
C VAL A 427 38.89 -3.86 7.94
N SER A 428 39.73 -4.78 8.42
CA SER A 428 40.95 -4.48 9.17
C SER A 428 42.10 -5.42 8.82
N VAL A 429 43.33 -5.04 9.15
CA VAL A 429 44.52 -5.90 9.15
C VAL A 429 45.17 -5.80 10.53
N GLY A 430 45.21 -6.91 11.27
CA GLY A 430 45.53 -6.88 12.70
C GLY A 430 44.60 -5.90 13.44
N HIS A 431 45.19 -4.95 14.16
CA HIS A 431 44.46 -3.88 14.87
C HIS A 431 44.18 -2.63 14.01
N ARG A 432 44.72 -2.56 12.78
CA ARG A 432 44.56 -1.39 11.91
C ARG A 432 43.24 -1.46 11.15
N PHE A 433 42.38 -0.48 11.36
CA PHE A 433 41.15 -0.27 10.59
C PHE A 433 41.47 0.20 9.16
N LEU A 434 40.76 -0.34 8.17
CA LEU A 434 40.93 0.02 6.77
C LEU A 434 39.67 0.65 6.17
N LYS A 435 38.49 0.08 6.44
CA LYS A 435 37.22 0.57 5.88
C LYS A 435 36.03 0.15 6.72
N SER A 436 35.02 1.00 6.76
CA SER A 436 33.67 0.64 7.21
C SER A 436 32.67 0.95 6.11
N PHE A 437 31.55 0.24 6.13
CA PHE A 437 30.45 0.44 5.20
C PHE A 437 29.15 0.00 5.87
N SER A 438 28.06 0.72 5.65
CA SER A 438 26.72 0.25 6.03
C SER A 438 25.72 0.56 4.92
N ALA A 439 24.82 -0.38 4.65
CA ALA A 439 23.72 -0.22 3.71
C ALA A 439 22.66 -1.30 3.90
N ASP A 440 21.46 -1.08 3.37
CA ASP A 440 20.47 -2.12 3.20
C ASP A 440 20.78 -2.95 1.96
N TRP A 441 20.97 -4.24 2.16
CA TRP A 441 21.30 -5.18 1.10
C TRP A 441 20.13 -6.09 0.80
N THR A 442 19.86 -6.28 -0.48
CA THR A 442 18.94 -7.30 -0.99
C THR A 442 19.60 -8.69 -0.97
N PRO A 443 18.85 -9.80 -1.10
CA PRO A 443 19.45 -11.12 -1.28
C PRO A 443 20.36 -11.17 -2.51
N GLY A 444 21.49 -11.88 -2.41
CA GLY A 444 22.42 -12.08 -3.51
C GLY A 444 23.83 -11.58 -3.21
N TYR A 445 24.60 -11.35 -4.29
CA TYR A 445 25.97 -10.86 -4.21
C TYR A 445 26.01 -9.33 -4.21
N HIS A 446 26.84 -8.79 -3.32
CA HIS A 446 27.14 -7.38 -3.19
C HIS A 446 28.63 -7.15 -3.25
N ARG A 447 29.00 -5.94 -3.67
CA ARG A 447 30.38 -5.54 -3.82
C ARG A 447 30.69 -4.43 -2.83
N LEU A 448 31.65 -4.67 -1.96
CA LEU A 448 32.31 -3.61 -1.20
C LEU A 448 33.41 -3.03 -2.10
N GLU A 449 33.12 -1.88 -2.69
CA GLU A 449 34.00 -1.27 -3.68
C GLU A 449 35.21 -0.61 -3.03
N SER A 450 36.33 -0.58 -3.74
CA SER A 450 37.50 0.24 -3.40
C SER A 450 37.94 0.09 -1.93
N VAL A 451 38.20 -1.15 -1.51
CA VAL A 451 38.77 -1.43 -0.18
C VAL A 451 40.27 -1.15 -0.24
N PRO A 452 40.83 -0.28 0.63
CA PRO A 452 42.27 -0.03 0.69
C PRO A 452 43.02 -1.32 1.07
N ILE A 453 43.98 -1.73 0.25
CA ILE A 453 44.80 -2.92 0.50
C ILE A 453 46.25 -2.49 0.79
N PRO A 454 46.87 -2.92 1.91
CA PRO A 454 48.27 -2.63 2.21
C PRO A 454 49.24 -3.12 1.11
N HIS A 455 50.41 -2.50 1.01
CA HIS A 455 51.48 -2.93 0.09
C HIS A 455 52.16 -4.24 0.52
N VAL A 456 52.05 -4.59 1.81
CA VAL A 456 52.65 -5.79 2.39
C VAL A 456 51.61 -6.93 2.39
N PRO A 457 51.99 -8.17 2.04
CA PRO A 457 51.11 -9.32 2.17
C PRO A 457 50.60 -9.51 3.60
N GLY A 458 49.41 -10.09 3.72
CA GLY A 458 48.81 -10.35 5.02
C GLY A 458 47.34 -10.74 4.93
N THR A 459 46.76 -11.10 6.07
CA THR A 459 45.34 -11.47 6.14
C THR A 459 44.51 -10.25 6.53
N LEU A 460 43.58 -9.84 5.65
CA LEU A 460 42.52 -8.91 5.99
C LEU A 460 41.39 -9.64 6.69
N ARG A 461 40.90 -9.07 7.78
CA ARG A 461 39.72 -9.49 8.50
C ARG A 461 38.52 -8.68 8.03
N VAL A 462 37.51 -9.36 7.48
CA VAL A 462 36.26 -8.75 7.02
C VAL A 462 35.15 -9.18 7.97
N ARG A 463 34.77 -8.29 8.90
CA ARG A 463 33.65 -8.51 9.81
C ARG A 463 32.38 -7.96 9.19
N VAL A 464 31.39 -8.81 8.97
CA VAL A 464 30.09 -8.46 8.40
C VAL A 464 29.01 -8.76 9.43
N ARG A 465 28.32 -7.73 9.89
CA ARG A 465 27.10 -7.84 10.68
C ARG A 465 25.91 -7.61 9.77
N ALA A 466 24.89 -8.46 9.84
CA ALA A 466 23.62 -8.24 9.17
C ALA A 466 22.48 -8.34 10.18
N VAL A 467 21.51 -7.44 10.08
CA VAL A 467 20.26 -7.46 10.84
C VAL A 467 19.12 -7.47 9.84
N ASP A 468 18.33 -8.54 9.82
CA ASP A 468 17.15 -8.56 8.97
C ASP A 468 16.06 -7.62 9.49
N TYR A 469 15.05 -7.42 8.66
CA TYR A 469 13.88 -6.60 8.99
C TYR A 469 12.99 -7.19 10.10
N ALA A 470 13.20 -8.43 10.53
CA ALA A 470 12.53 -9.00 11.71
C ALA A 470 13.41 -8.89 12.98
N GLY A 471 14.51 -8.14 12.89
CA GLY A 471 15.45 -7.91 14.00
C GLY A 471 16.44 -9.05 14.26
N HIS A 472 16.40 -10.16 13.52
CA HIS A 472 17.37 -11.23 13.71
C HIS A 472 18.71 -10.79 13.16
N SER A 473 19.77 -11.00 13.94
CA SER A 473 21.11 -10.58 13.58
C SER A 473 22.11 -11.71 13.54
N VAL A 474 23.10 -11.57 12.67
CA VAL A 474 24.25 -12.46 12.58
C VAL A 474 25.51 -11.62 12.41
N THR A 475 26.64 -12.10 12.90
CA THR A 475 27.95 -11.54 12.55
C THR A 475 28.87 -12.64 12.06
N VAL A 476 29.41 -12.49 10.86
CA VAL A 476 30.39 -13.40 10.26
C VAL A 476 31.71 -12.67 10.12
N THR A 477 32.81 -13.35 10.43
CA THR A 477 34.15 -12.87 10.13
C THR A 477 34.73 -13.73 9.00
N GLY A 478 35.04 -13.10 7.86
CA GLY A 478 35.79 -13.71 6.77
C GLY A 478 37.25 -13.26 6.77
N SER A 479 38.10 -14.08 6.16
CA SER A 479 39.52 -13.79 5.95
C SER A 479 39.81 -13.66 4.46
N VAL A 480 40.51 -12.60 4.06
CA VAL A 480 40.93 -12.35 2.68
C VAL A 480 42.45 -12.21 2.67
N GLN A 481 43.15 -12.96 1.83
CA GLN A 481 44.60 -12.87 1.74
C GLN A 481 45.02 -11.76 0.77
N ALA A 482 45.76 -10.77 1.25
CA ALA A 482 46.53 -9.87 0.42
C ALA A 482 47.81 -10.60 0.00
N VAL A 483 47.95 -10.84 -1.30
CA VAL A 483 49.12 -11.52 -1.88
C VAL A 483 49.80 -10.57 -2.87
N HIS A 484 51.11 -10.74 -3.03
CA HIS A 484 51.79 -10.14 -4.18
C HIS A 484 51.16 -10.67 -5.47
N ARG A 485 51.20 -9.82 -6.49
CA ARG A 485 50.66 -10.16 -7.80
C ARG A 485 51.41 -11.31 -8.45
#